data_AF-A0A2D6NFW6-F1
#
_entry.id   AF-A0A2D6NFW6-F1
#
_cell.length_a   1.000
_cell.length_b   1.000
_cell.length_c   1.000
_cell.angle_alpha   90.00
_cell.angle_beta   90.00
_cell.angle_gamma   90.00
#
_symmetry.space_group_name_H-M   'P 1'
#
loop_
_entity.id
_entity.type
_entity.pdbx_description
1 polymer ?
#
loop_
_entity_poly.entity_id
_entity_poly.type
_entity_poly.pdbx_seq_one_letter_code
_entity_poly.pdbx_strand_id
1 'polypeptide(L)' 'MYQALRARYEAKKLQALANMQVFMKAPVGVADHPNVLDTIAEFAEELAHAEDILYSLENNFE' A
#
# COMPACT_ATOMS: atom_id res chain seq x y z
N MET A 1 3.31 -11.62 -19.24
CA MET A 1 2.92 -12.04 -17.87
C MET A 1 3.65 -11.24 -16.80
N TYR A 2 4.99 -11.17 -16.82
CA TYR A 2 5.78 -10.32 -15.91
C TYR A 2 5.25 -8.87 -15.78
N GLN A 3 5.14 -8.15 -16.90
CA GLN A 3 4.67 -6.76 -16.92
C GLN A 3 3.26 -6.57 -16.32
N ALA A 4 2.35 -7.52 -16.58
CA ALA A 4 1.00 -7.48 -16.03
C ALA A 4 1.00 -7.72 -14.51
N LEU A 5 1.85 -8.62 -14.02
CA LEU A 5 1.99 -8.89 -12.59
C LEU A 5 2.63 -7.70 -11.87
N ARG A 6 3.70 -7.13 -12.45
CA ARG A 6 4.35 -5.91 -11.96
C ARG A 6 3.36 -4.76 -11.86
N ALA A 7 2.62 -4.46 -12.93
CA ALA A 7 1.62 -3.39 -12.94
C ALA A 7 0.52 -3.59 -11.88
N ARG A 8 0.11 -4.84 -11.61
CA ARG A 8 -0.85 -5.15 -10.54
C ARG A 8 -0.32 -4.74 -9.16
N TYR A 9 0.95 -5.03 -8.87
CA TYR A 9 1.52 -4.72 -7.56
C TYR A 9 1.95 -3.25 -7.43
N GLU A 10 2.34 -2.59 -8.52
CA GLU A 10 2.51 -1.13 -8.55
C GLU A 10 1.19 -0.41 -8.22
N ALA A 11 0.07 -0.86 -8.79
CA ALA A 11 -1.25 -0.31 -8.48
C ALA A 11 -1.62 -0.51 -7.00
N LYS A 12 -1.37 -1.70 -6.44
CA LYS A 12 -1.61 -1.99 -5.02
C LYS A 12 -0.77 -1.11 -4.09
N LYS A 13 0.53 -0.96 -4.41
CA LYS A 13 1.43 -0.05 -3.69
C LYS A 13 0.89 1.37 -3.67
N LEU A 14 0.48 1.89 -4.84
CA LEU A 14 -0.06 3.24 -4.97
C LEU A 14 -1.37 3.41 -4.19
N GLN A 15 -2.25 2.41 -4.21
CA GLN A 15 -3.50 2.43 -3.47
C GLN A 15 -3.26 2.49 -1.95
N ALA A 16 -2.38 1.63 -1.41
CA ALA A 16 -2.04 1.62 0.01
C ALA A 16 -1.45 2.97 0.44
N LEU A 17 -0.51 3.53 -0.34
CA LEU A 17 0.07 4.84 -0.08
C LEU A 17 -0.96 5.96 -0.09
N ALA A 18 -1.88 5.97 -1.06
CA ALA A 18 -2.93 6.97 -1.15
C ALA A 18 -3.86 6.91 0.07
N ASN A 19 -4.27 5.71 0.47
CA ASN A 19 -5.10 5.50 1.66
C ASN A 19 -4.39 5.98 2.92
N MET A 20 -3.14 5.57 3.14
CA MET A 20 -2.35 6.03 4.30
C MET A 20 -2.18 7.55 4.31
N GLN A 21 -1.96 8.19 3.15
CA GLN A 21 -1.86 9.65 3.07
C GLN A 21 -3.14 10.36 3.49
N VAL A 22 -4.32 9.81 3.18
CA VAL A 22 -5.59 10.35 3.65
C VAL A 22 -5.60 10.37 5.18
N PHE A 23 -5.28 9.25 5.84
CA PHE A 23 -5.30 9.20 7.30
C PHE A 23 -4.20 10.03 7.97
N MET A 24 -3.00 10.10 7.38
CA MET A 24 -1.86 10.83 7.95
C MET A 24 -1.92 12.35 7.73
N LYS A 25 -2.62 12.81 6.69
CA LYS A 25 -2.70 14.25 6.34
C LYS A 25 -4.10 14.85 6.54
N ALA A 26 -5.13 14.06 6.82
CA ALA A 26 -6.47 14.59 6.96
C ALA A 26 -6.65 15.39 8.26
N PRO A 27 -7.49 16.45 8.24
CA PRO A 27 -7.96 17.11 9.44
C PRO A 27 -8.83 16.17 10.30
N VAL A 28 -8.93 16.51 11.58
CA VAL A 28 -9.50 15.77 12.73
C VAL A 28 -10.71 14.85 12.42
N GLY A 29 -11.60 15.22 11.49
CA GLY A 29 -12.82 14.43 11.17
C GLY A 29 -12.62 13.09 10.44
N VAL A 30 -11.46 12.82 9.82
CA VAL A 30 -11.14 11.45 9.32
C VAL A 30 -10.51 10.59 10.42
N ALA A 31 -9.87 11.24 11.39
CA ALA A 31 -9.29 10.59 12.57
C ALA A 31 -10.34 10.21 13.64
N ASP A 32 -11.60 10.64 13.46
CA ASP A 32 -12.74 10.23 14.28
C ASP A 32 -13.24 8.81 13.94
N HIS A 33 -12.61 8.11 12.98
CA HIS A 33 -12.88 6.69 12.76
C HIS A 33 -12.38 5.88 13.98
N PRO A 34 -13.22 5.06 14.63
CA PRO A 34 -12.73 4.16 15.67
C PRO A 34 -11.67 3.23 15.04
N ASN A 35 -10.49 3.14 15.64
CA ASN A 35 -9.38 2.28 15.21
C ASN A 35 -8.58 2.77 13.97
N VAL A 36 -8.40 4.08 13.79
CA VAL A 36 -7.50 4.66 12.75
C VAL A 36 -6.12 3.98 12.72
N LEU A 37 -5.57 3.65 13.89
CA LEU A 37 -4.26 3.00 13.97
C LEU A 37 -4.27 1.60 13.33
N ASP A 38 -5.28 0.79 13.62
CA ASP A 38 -5.41 -0.56 13.05
C ASP A 38 -5.63 -0.48 11.53
N THR A 39 -6.46 0.47 11.07
CA THR A 39 -6.67 0.69 9.63
C THR A 39 -5.38 1.13 8.91
N ILE A 40 -4.58 2.01 9.53
CA ILE A 40 -3.26 2.38 8.98
C ILE A 40 -2.32 1.17 8.97
N ALA A 41 -2.36 0.32 10.00
CA ALA A 41 -1.54 -0.89 10.07
C ALA A 41 -1.88 -1.87 8.94
N GLU A 42 -3.17 -2.09 8.65
CA GLU A 42 -3.61 -2.90 7.51
C GLU A 42 -3.04 -2.38 6.18
N PHE A 43 -3.12 -1.07 5.92
CA PHE A 43 -2.53 -0.49 4.71
C PHE A 43 -1.00 -0.58 4.67
N ALA A 44 -0.34 -0.50 5.83
CA ALA A 44 1.11 -0.68 5.92
C ALA A 44 1.52 -2.12 5.57
N GLU A 45 0.76 -3.12 6.01
CA GLU A 45 0.98 -4.53 5.62
C GLU A 45 0.75 -4.75 4.12
N GLU A 46 -0.31 -4.16 3.55
CA GLU A 46 -0.56 -4.20 2.11
C GLU A 46 0.58 -3.57 1.28
N LEU A 47 1.10 -2.44 1.76
CA LEU A 47 2.24 -1.75 1.16
C LEU A 47 3.49 -2.62 1.20
N ALA A 48 3.85 -3.14 2.39
CA ALA A 48 5.02 -3.99 2.57
C ALA A 48 4.99 -5.22 1.66
N HIS A 49 3.84 -5.91 1.60
CA HIS A 49 3.67 -7.06 0.73
C HIS A 49 3.77 -6.72 -0.76
N ALA A 50 3.24 -5.57 -1.19
CA ALA A 50 3.38 -5.14 -2.59
C ALA A 50 4.85 -4.82 -2.94
N GLU A 51 5.58 -4.17 -2.04
CA GLU A 51 7.00 -3.85 -2.22
C GLU A 51 7.87 -5.11 -2.27
N ASP A 52 7.65 -6.07 -1.37
CA ASP A 52 8.39 -7.34 -1.35
C ASP A 52 8.21 -8.14 -2.64
N ILE A 53 6.99 -8.16 -3.19
CA ILE A 53 6.74 -8.84 -4.46
C ILE A 53 7.39 -8.10 -5.62
N LEU A 54 7.28 -6.77 -5.69
CA LEU A 54 7.94 -6.00 -6.75
C LEU A 54 9.47 -6.20 -6.71
N TYR A 55 10.07 -6.12 -5.53
CA TYR A 55 11.50 -6.40 -5.33
C TYR A 55 11.87 -7.82 -5.75
N SER A 56 11.07 -8.81 -5.38
CA SER A 56 11.30 -10.20 -5.77
C SER A 56 11.18 -10.40 -7.29
N LEU A 57 10.24 -9.71 -7.94
CA LEU A 57 10.06 -9.76 -9.39
C LEU A 57 11.25 -9.15 -10.13
N GLU A 58 11.70 -7.97 -9.70
CA GLU A 58 12.87 -7.27 -10.26
C GLU A 58 14.14 -8.12 -10.12
N ASN A 59 14.41 -8.69 -8.94
CA ASN A 59 15.67 -9.41 -8.71
C ASN A 59 15.76 -10.82 -9.33
N ASN A 60 14.63 -11.42 -9.72
CA ASN A 60 14.63 -12.81 -10.20
C ASN A 60 14.17 -12.96 -11.65
N PHE A 61 13.50 -11.94 -12.22
CA PHE A 61 12.83 -12.07 -13.52
C PHE A 61 13.00 -10.88 -14.46
N GLU A 62 13.67 -9.80 -14.04
CA GLU A 62 14.07 -8.67 -14.89
C GLU A 62 15.54 -8.79 -15.31
#